data_AF-A0A0U2MZF4-F1
#
_entry.id   AF-A0A0U2MZF4-F1
#
_cell.length_a   1.000
_cell.length_b   1.000
_cell.length_c   1.000
_cell.angle_alpha   90.00
_cell.angle_beta   90.00
_cell.angle_gamma   90.00
#
_symmetry.space_group_name_H-M   'P 1'
#
loop_
_entity.id
_entity.type
_entity.pdbx_description
1 polymer ?
#
loop_
_entity_poly.entity_id
_entity_poly.type
_entity_poly.pdbx_seq_one_letter_code
_entity_poly.pdbx_strand_id
1 'polypeptide(L)'
;MKKIYLLVISLFLLSLSGCEKQTNTENEARNSDEPWITLDTDTIESDENGQFQITGKAKYSSFSANIFQNKNGVRTQGTRGVLKIDKDGTFIWRNIFIDGKEPTTDVSFSSYKEKEKIQYQIKVDYSKFVAKQEEDKLVEEEINSAMPALLEEIVALSEDMIINIDKKYHSYRSLLVTVPLDVKYERNNVKKKYMDTIGFLVQDKTASTLYPNKEQIPYITFRYEKTNEFLGATDLINRRKFILYDDVNN
;
A
#
# COMPACT_ATOMS: atom_id res chain seq x y z
N MET A 1 -86.86 8.29 -7.62
CA MET A 1 -86.73 9.22 -6.47
C MET A 1 -85.30 9.18 -5.96
N LYS A 2 -84.70 10.33 -5.71
CA LYS A 2 -83.32 10.49 -5.20
C LYS A 2 -83.21 10.05 -3.74
N LYS A 3 -82.07 9.47 -3.35
CA LYS A 3 -81.24 9.95 -2.22
C LYS A 3 -79.88 9.24 -2.22
N ILE A 4 -78.87 10.07 -1.95
CA ILE A 4 -77.43 9.82 -1.91
C ILE A 4 -77.04 9.65 -0.42
N TYR A 5 -75.99 8.88 -0.11
CA TYR A 5 -74.79 9.31 0.65
C TYR A 5 -74.12 8.26 1.57
N LEU A 6 -72.77 8.29 1.51
CA LEU A 6 -71.74 8.04 2.55
C LEU A 6 -71.64 6.61 3.13
N LEU A 7 -70.61 5.78 2.87
CA LEU A 7 -69.15 5.92 3.13
C LEU A 7 -68.84 6.05 4.63
N VAL A 8 -68.41 4.95 5.29
CA VAL A 8 -67.51 5.00 6.46
C VAL A 8 -66.61 3.75 6.49
N ILE A 9 -65.31 3.99 6.40
CA ILE A 9 -64.17 3.12 6.70
C ILE A 9 -63.96 3.10 8.22
N SER A 10 -63.68 1.93 8.82
CA SER A 10 -63.12 1.68 10.19
C SER A 10 -63.64 0.31 10.66
N LEU A 11 -62.91 -0.65 11.24
CA LEU A 11 -61.57 -0.71 11.82
C LEU A 11 -61.16 -2.19 11.87
N PHE A 12 -59.86 -2.45 11.77
CA PHE A 12 -59.17 -3.66 12.21
C PHE A 12 -59.47 -3.95 13.70
N LEU A 13 -59.62 -5.22 14.10
CA LEU A 13 -58.95 -5.86 15.27
C LEU A 13 -59.55 -7.25 15.61
N LEU A 14 -58.66 -8.26 15.54
CA LEU A 14 -58.49 -9.42 16.43
C LEU A 14 -59.72 -10.28 16.83
N SER A 15 -59.68 -11.56 16.48
CA SER A 15 -59.60 -12.65 17.48
C SER A 15 -59.41 -14.03 16.84
N LEU A 16 -58.42 -14.75 17.38
CA LEU A 16 -58.21 -16.20 17.31
C LEU A 16 -59.48 -16.93 17.80
N SER A 17 -59.88 -18.08 17.27
CA SER A 17 -59.61 -19.47 17.75
C SER A 17 -60.71 -20.36 17.11
N GLY A 18 -60.61 -21.64 16.74
CA GLY A 18 -59.66 -22.73 16.95
C GLY A 18 -60.41 -24.07 16.82
N CYS A 19 -59.76 -25.12 16.31
CA CYS A 19 -59.91 -26.58 16.63
C CYS A 19 -59.30 -27.40 15.49
N GLU A 20 -58.01 -27.72 15.50
CA GLU A 20 -57.31 -28.76 16.29
C GLU A 20 -57.53 -30.20 15.76
N LYS A 21 -56.43 -30.79 15.28
CA LYS A 21 -56.17 -32.24 15.42
C LYS A 21 -54.67 -32.44 15.61
N GLN A 22 -54.26 -32.64 16.86
CA GLN A 22 -52.93 -33.12 17.23
C GLN A 22 -52.75 -34.56 16.75
N THR A 23 -51.59 -34.85 16.17
CA THR A 23 -50.85 -36.08 16.42
C THR A 23 -49.38 -35.71 16.46
N ASN A 24 -48.87 -35.49 17.68
CA ASN A 24 -47.44 -35.47 17.96
C ASN A 24 -46.99 -36.91 18.19
N THR A 25 -46.07 -37.39 17.37
CA THR A 25 -45.12 -38.42 17.78
C THR A 25 -43.78 -37.98 17.23
N GLU A 26 -42.97 -37.50 18.18
CA GLU A 26 -41.50 -37.44 18.18
C GLU A 26 -40.82 -37.77 16.85
N ASN A 27 -40.47 -36.73 16.10
CA ASN A 27 -39.27 -36.78 15.27
C ASN A 27 -38.26 -35.85 15.92
N GLU A 28 -37.14 -36.44 16.31
CA GLU A 28 -35.93 -35.78 16.78
C GLU A 28 -35.69 -34.48 16.01
N ALA A 29 -35.82 -33.34 16.68
CA ALA A 29 -35.28 -32.09 16.19
C ALA A 29 -33.75 -32.13 16.32
N ARG A 30 -33.09 -32.95 15.48
CA ARG A 30 -31.70 -32.77 15.11
C ARG A 30 -31.70 -32.15 13.72
N ASN A 31 -31.46 -30.84 13.68
CA ASN A 31 -30.57 -30.17 12.73
C ASN A 31 -30.59 -28.68 13.06
N SER A 32 -29.69 -28.29 13.96
CA SER A 32 -29.10 -26.96 13.86
C SER A 32 -28.26 -26.99 12.57
N ASP A 33 -28.75 -26.42 11.47
CA ASP A 33 -27.99 -26.26 10.23
C ASP A 33 -26.87 -25.23 10.45
N GLU A 34 -25.84 -25.64 11.18
CA GLU A 34 -24.62 -24.84 11.36
C GLU A 34 -23.98 -24.63 9.98
N PRO A 35 -23.59 -23.39 9.61
CA PRO A 35 -23.01 -23.11 8.31
C PRO A 35 -21.75 -23.94 8.08
N TRP A 36 -21.48 -24.31 6.82
CA TRP A 36 -20.32 -25.15 6.49
C TRP A 36 -18.97 -24.42 6.62
N ILE A 37 -19.00 -23.10 6.81
CA ILE A 37 -17.88 -22.28 7.24
C ILE A 37 -18.32 -21.47 8.46
N THR A 38 -17.40 -21.23 9.37
CA THR A 38 -17.52 -20.27 10.47
C THR A 38 -16.24 -19.46 10.58
N LEU A 39 -16.36 -18.18 10.96
CA LEU A 39 -15.21 -17.34 11.29
C LEU A 39 -14.95 -17.39 12.78
N ASP A 40 -13.68 -17.35 13.20
CA ASP A 40 -13.34 -17.29 14.62
C ASP A 40 -13.75 -15.94 15.23
N THR A 41 -13.60 -14.86 14.46
CA THR A 41 -14.01 -13.50 14.83
C THR A 41 -14.64 -12.79 13.63
N ASP A 42 -15.55 -11.87 13.91
CA ASP A 42 -16.12 -10.95 12.93
C ASP A 42 -15.37 -9.61 12.89
N THR A 43 -14.59 -9.31 13.93
CA THR A 43 -13.76 -8.11 14.07
C THR A 43 -12.30 -8.51 14.07
N ILE A 44 -11.51 -7.84 13.21
CA ILE A 44 -10.12 -8.19 12.93
C ILE A 44 -9.27 -6.93 12.97
N GLU A 45 -8.12 -7.00 13.62
CA GLU A 45 -7.14 -5.91 13.62
C GLU A 45 -6.25 -6.01 12.37
N SER A 46 -6.03 -4.89 11.69
CA SER A 46 -4.95 -4.78 10.73
C SER A 46 -3.62 -4.52 11.42
N ASP A 47 -2.53 -4.94 10.78
CA ASP A 47 -1.19 -4.50 11.14
C ASP A 47 -0.92 -3.06 10.66
N GLU A 48 0.28 -2.57 10.95
CA GLU A 48 0.78 -1.24 10.58
C GLU A 48 0.86 -1.02 9.06
N ASN A 49 0.85 -2.10 8.26
CA ASN A 49 0.84 -2.05 6.81
C ASN A 49 -0.58 -2.19 6.23
N GLY A 50 -1.62 -2.21 7.09
CA GLY A 50 -3.01 -2.41 6.70
C GLY A 50 -3.32 -3.85 6.28
N GLN A 51 -2.45 -4.81 6.57
CA GLN A 51 -2.67 -6.22 6.29
C GLN A 51 -3.36 -6.90 7.47
N PHE A 52 -4.21 -7.88 7.19
CA PHE A 52 -4.86 -8.67 8.23
C PHE A 52 -5.01 -10.14 7.84
N GLN A 53 -5.43 -10.95 8.80
CA GLN A 53 -5.69 -12.37 8.63
C GLN A 53 -7.12 -12.73 9.06
N ILE A 54 -7.74 -13.66 8.33
CA ILE A 54 -9.03 -14.26 8.69
C ILE A 54 -8.77 -15.73 9.05
N THR A 55 -9.29 -16.17 10.18
CA THR A 55 -9.25 -17.57 10.62
C THR A 55 -10.65 -18.09 10.89
N GLY A 56 -10.78 -19.41 10.84
CA GLY A 56 -12.06 -20.06 11.08
C GLY A 56 -12.01 -21.56 10.84
N LYS A 57 -13.19 -22.17 10.83
CA LYS A 57 -13.38 -23.59 10.53
C LYS A 57 -14.26 -23.79 9.30
N ALA A 58 -13.93 -24.80 8.52
CA ALA A 58 -14.71 -25.24 7.38
C ALA A 58 -14.96 -26.75 7.50
N LYS A 59 -16.18 -27.19 7.16
CA LYS A 59 -16.50 -28.62 7.02
C LYS A 59 -15.72 -29.30 5.89
N TYR A 60 -15.18 -28.50 4.95
CA TYR A 60 -14.47 -28.98 3.76
C TYR A 60 -13.05 -28.42 3.68
N SER A 61 -12.11 -29.27 3.32
CA SER A 61 -10.69 -28.92 3.15
C SER A 61 -10.38 -28.19 1.84
N SER A 62 -11.39 -27.94 1.00
CA SER A 62 -11.24 -27.25 -0.29
C SER A 62 -12.36 -26.22 -0.50
N PHE A 63 -12.01 -24.94 -0.44
CA PHE A 63 -12.90 -23.84 -0.81
C PHE A 63 -12.07 -22.67 -1.34
N SER A 64 -12.73 -21.74 -2.02
CA SER A 64 -12.13 -20.47 -2.42
C SER A 64 -12.75 -19.32 -1.64
N ALA A 65 -11.93 -18.33 -1.29
CA ALA A 65 -12.37 -17.12 -0.62
C ALA A 65 -12.12 -15.90 -1.51
N ASN A 66 -13.05 -14.94 -1.50
CA ASN A 66 -12.95 -13.68 -2.22
C ASN A 66 -13.37 -12.52 -1.33
N ILE A 67 -12.68 -11.40 -1.48
CA ILE A 67 -13.03 -10.13 -0.85
C ILE A 67 -13.67 -9.24 -1.87
N PHE A 68 -14.75 -8.58 -1.47
CA PHE A 68 -15.39 -7.58 -2.28
C PHE A 68 -15.35 -6.23 -1.56
N GLN A 69 -14.88 -5.22 -2.28
CA GLN A 69 -14.86 -3.83 -1.84
C GLN A 69 -15.90 -3.04 -2.64
N ASN A 70 -16.61 -2.13 -1.99
CA ASN A 70 -17.61 -1.29 -2.64
C ASN A 70 -17.06 0.13 -2.82
N LYS A 71 -16.37 0.35 -3.94
CA LYS A 71 -15.87 1.70 -4.27
C LYS A 71 -16.89 2.45 -5.12
N ASN A 72 -17.48 3.51 -4.59
CA ASN A 72 -18.42 4.39 -5.29
C ASN A 72 -19.60 3.64 -5.94
N GLY A 73 -20.14 2.62 -5.26
CA GLY A 73 -21.23 1.79 -5.77
C GLY A 73 -20.81 0.71 -6.79
N VAL A 74 -19.53 0.59 -7.11
CA VAL A 74 -18.98 -0.49 -7.94
C VAL A 74 -18.33 -1.53 -7.03
N ARG A 75 -18.84 -2.77 -7.11
CA ARG A 75 -18.28 -3.91 -6.38
C ARG A 75 -17.08 -4.45 -7.14
N THR A 76 -15.88 -4.26 -6.61
CA THR A 76 -14.63 -4.80 -7.17
C THR A 76 -14.09 -5.92 -6.29
N GLN A 77 -13.56 -6.97 -6.91
CA GLN A 77 -12.83 -8.01 -6.18
C GLN A 77 -11.49 -7.43 -5.69
N GLY A 78 -11.27 -7.47 -4.38
CA GLY A 78 -10.04 -6.98 -3.73
C GLY A 78 -8.86 -7.93 -3.87
N THR A 79 -7.71 -7.51 -3.32
CA THR A 79 -6.44 -8.27 -3.31
C THR A 79 -6.63 -9.65 -2.70
N ARG A 80 -6.14 -10.68 -3.40
CA ARG A 80 -6.19 -12.08 -2.91
C ARG A 80 -5.07 -12.31 -1.91
N GLY A 81 -5.42 -12.61 -0.66
CA GLY A 81 -4.46 -13.12 0.33
C GLY A 81 -4.09 -14.59 0.08
N VAL A 82 -3.17 -15.13 0.88
CA VAL A 82 -2.75 -16.54 0.83
C VAL A 82 -3.64 -17.37 1.74
N LEU A 83 -4.41 -18.29 1.17
CA LEU A 83 -5.32 -19.18 1.90
C LEU A 83 -4.64 -20.53 2.15
N LYS A 84 -4.49 -20.90 3.43
CA LYS A 84 -4.06 -22.22 3.90
C LYS A 84 -5.23 -22.91 4.58
N ILE A 85 -5.45 -24.18 4.25
CA ILE A 85 -6.50 -25.01 4.86
C ILE A 85 -5.84 -26.29 5.37
N ASP A 86 -6.04 -26.58 6.64
CA ASP A 86 -5.54 -27.77 7.31
C ASP A 86 -6.56 -28.92 7.20
N LYS A 87 -6.07 -30.16 7.41
CA LYS A 87 -6.89 -31.38 7.22
C LYS A 87 -8.06 -31.50 8.20
N ASP A 88 -7.95 -30.83 9.34
CA ASP A 88 -8.98 -30.76 10.39
C ASP A 88 -10.07 -29.73 10.09
N GLY A 89 -9.99 -29.04 8.94
CA GLY A 89 -10.94 -28.01 8.53
C GLY A 89 -10.60 -26.61 9.04
N THR A 90 -9.52 -26.44 9.81
CA THR A 90 -9.03 -25.12 10.22
C THR A 90 -8.48 -24.40 8.99
N PHE A 91 -8.81 -23.12 8.81
CA PHE A 91 -8.23 -22.31 7.73
C PHE A 91 -7.63 -21.01 8.25
N ILE A 92 -6.63 -20.53 7.51
CA ILE A 92 -5.99 -19.24 7.75
C ILE A 92 -5.82 -18.55 6.40
N TRP A 93 -6.40 -17.37 6.26
CA TRP A 93 -6.26 -16.52 5.09
C TRP A 93 -5.47 -15.27 5.46
N ARG A 94 -4.21 -15.17 5.00
CA ARG A 94 -3.25 -14.12 5.41
C ARG A 94 -2.95 -13.12 4.30
N ASN A 95 -2.32 -12.01 4.68
CA ASN A 95 -1.84 -10.95 3.80
C ASN A 95 -2.97 -10.35 2.96
N ILE A 96 -4.12 -10.21 3.59
CA ILE A 96 -5.27 -9.53 2.99
C ILE A 96 -5.04 -8.04 3.18
N PHE A 97 -5.08 -7.26 2.09
CA PHE A 97 -4.98 -5.82 2.14
C PHE A 97 -6.17 -5.15 1.47
N ILE A 98 -6.71 -4.14 2.13
CA ILE A 98 -7.80 -3.30 1.66
C ILE A 98 -7.36 -1.86 1.88
N ASP A 99 -7.71 -0.99 0.94
CA ASP A 99 -7.50 0.45 1.07
C ASP A 99 -8.25 0.88 2.36
N GLY A 100 -7.52 1.04 3.47
CA GLY A 100 -7.98 1.05 4.89
C GLY A 100 -8.92 2.18 5.29
N LYS A 101 -9.79 2.58 4.37
CA LYS A 101 -10.83 3.60 4.44
C LYS A 101 -12.16 3.02 4.88
N GLU A 102 -12.45 1.77 4.50
CA GLU A 102 -13.73 1.12 4.79
C GLU A 102 -13.60 0.25 6.06
N PRO A 103 -14.34 0.55 7.15
CA PRO A 103 -14.24 -0.20 8.40
C PRO A 103 -14.89 -1.59 8.32
N THR A 104 -15.59 -1.87 7.22
CA THR A 104 -16.26 -3.15 6.98
C THR A 104 -15.91 -3.69 5.61
N THR A 105 -15.87 -5.00 5.46
CA THR A 105 -15.59 -5.65 4.18
C THR A 105 -16.45 -6.90 4.00
N ASP A 106 -16.93 -7.09 2.78
CA ASP A 106 -17.59 -8.33 2.36
C ASP A 106 -16.57 -9.43 2.06
N VAL A 107 -16.69 -10.54 2.76
CA VAL A 107 -15.94 -11.76 2.50
C VAL A 107 -16.90 -12.84 2.03
N SER A 108 -16.57 -13.49 0.91
CA SER A 108 -17.35 -14.62 0.42
C SER A 108 -16.52 -15.88 0.32
N PHE A 109 -17.15 -16.99 0.66
CA PHE A 109 -16.60 -18.32 0.52
C PHE A 109 -17.46 -19.14 -0.42
N SER A 110 -16.83 -19.89 -1.31
CA SER A 110 -17.51 -20.80 -2.22
C SER A 110 -16.81 -22.15 -2.25
N SER A 111 -17.60 -23.22 -2.19
CA SER A 111 -17.13 -24.59 -2.34
C SER A 111 -17.72 -25.19 -3.61
N TYR A 112 -16.85 -25.81 -4.43
CA TYR A 112 -17.31 -26.56 -5.60
C TYR A 112 -18.17 -27.77 -5.20
N LYS A 113 -17.93 -28.32 -4.00
CA LYS A 113 -18.60 -29.51 -3.49
C LYS A 113 -20.08 -29.26 -3.17
N GLU A 114 -20.37 -28.16 -2.48
CA GLU A 114 -21.74 -27.80 -2.10
C GLU A 114 -22.47 -27.00 -3.17
N LYS A 115 -21.73 -26.38 -4.11
CA LYS A 115 -22.25 -25.34 -5.01
C LYS A 115 -22.90 -24.17 -4.25
N GLU A 116 -22.56 -24.01 -2.98
CA GLU A 116 -23.06 -22.96 -2.10
C GLU A 116 -22.05 -21.83 -1.99
N LYS A 117 -22.59 -20.62 -1.77
CA LYS A 117 -21.83 -19.42 -1.45
C LYS A 117 -22.31 -18.89 -0.11
N ILE A 118 -21.37 -18.70 0.82
CA ILE A 118 -21.63 -18.01 2.09
C ILE A 118 -20.93 -16.65 2.04
N GLN A 119 -21.60 -15.62 2.55
CA GLN A 119 -21.05 -14.28 2.65
C GLN A 119 -21.09 -13.81 4.11
N TYR A 120 -19.97 -13.26 4.56
CA TYR A 120 -19.81 -12.60 5.84
C TYR A 120 -19.47 -11.14 5.61
N GLN A 121 -19.93 -10.29 6.52
CA GLN A 121 -19.41 -8.95 6.68
C GLN A 121 -18.48 -8.96 7.88
N ILE A 122 -17.22 -8.61 7.67
CA ILE A 122 -16.23 -8.46 8.75
C ILE A 122 -15.97 -6.98 9.01
N LYS A 123 -15.68 -6.65 10.27
CA LYS A 123 -15.16 -5.35 10.69
C LYS A 123 -13.64 -5.43 10.72
N VAL A 124 -12.98 -4.44 10.14
CA VAL A 124 -11.52 -4.34 10.20
C VAL A 124 -11.16 -3.06 10.92
N ASP A 125 -10.45 -3.21 12.03
CA ASP A 125 -9.87 -2.08 12.76
C ASP A 125 -8.53 -1.70 12.12
N TYR A 126 -8.52 -0.54 11.47
CA TYR A 126 -7.32 0.06 10.87
C TYR A 126 -6.62 1.04 11.81
N SER A 127 -6.95 1.09 13.10
CA SER A 127 -6.35 2.03 14.06
C SER A 127 -4.82 2.04 14.02
N LYS A 128 -4.18 0.85 13.99
CA LYS A 128 -2.73 0.70 13.87
C LYS A 128 -2.18 1.23 12.54
N PHE A 129 -2.87 0.94 11.43
CA PHE A 129 -2.49 1.43 10.11
C PHE A 129 -2.62 2.96 9.99
N VAL A 130 -3.71 3.54 10.50
CA VAL A 130 -3.93 4.98 10.51
C VAL A 130 -2.90 5.67 11.39
N ALA A 131 -2.65 5.16 12.60
CA ALA A 131 -1.60 5.69 13.48
C ALA A 131 -0.24 5.67 12.79
N LYS A 132 0.09 4.59 12.05
CA LYS A 132 1.34 4.51 11.29
C LYS A 132 1.41 5.53 10.15
N GLN A 133 0.31 5.74 9.41
CA GLN A 133 0.27 6.78 8.38
C GLN A 133 0.43 8.19 8.94
N GLU A 134 -0.17 8.48 10.09
CA GLU A 134 -0.04 9.78 10.76
C GLU A 134 1.40 10.00 11.24
N GLU A 135 2.02 8.99 11.84
CA GLU A 135 3.44 9.02 12.21
C GLU A 135 4.33 9.27 10.99
N ASP A 136 4.17 8.49 9.92
CA ASP A 136 4.97 8.61 8.71
C ASP A 136 4.80 9.98 8.04
N LYS A 137 3.59 10.56 8.11
CA LYS A 137 3.30 11.90 7.62
C LYS A 137 4.03 12.98 8.44
N LEU A 138 4.01 12.87 9.77
CA LEU A 138 4.74 13.81 10.65
C LEU A 138 6.25 13.76 10.37
N VAL A 139 6.81 12.55 10.23
CA VAL A 139 8.22 12.36 9.86
C VAL A 139 8.53 12.98 8.50
N GLU A 140 7.66 12.79 7.51
CA GLU A 140 7.85 13.37 6.17
C GLU A 140 7.76 14.91 6.20
N GLU A 141 6.87 15.49 7.01
CA GLU A 141 6.79 16.95 7.22
C GLU A 141 8.06 17.51 7.88
N GLU A 142 8.59 16.83 8.90
CA GLU A 142 9.84 17.21 9.56
C GLU A 142 11.04 17.15 8.59
N ILE A 143 11.16 16.06 7.84
CA ILE A 143 12.19 15.91 6.81
C ILE A 143 12.07 17.03 5.76
N ASN A 144 10.87 17.32 5.27
CA ASN A 144 10.67 18.36 4.26
C ASN A 144 10.98 19.77 4.78
N SER A 145 10.86 20.00 6.08
CA SER A 145 11.22 21.26 6.74
C SER A 145 12.74 21.41 6.92
N ALA A 146 13.42 20.37 7.42
CA ALA A 146 14.82 20.45 7.80
C ALA A 146 15.81 20.18 6.64
N MET A 147 15.43 19.33 5.69
CA MET A 147 16.36 18.86 4.65
C MET A 147 16.88 19.98 3.71
N PRO A 148 16.10 20.97 3.25
CA PRO A 148 16.61 22.00 2.35
C PRO A 148 17.85 22.73 2.91
N ALA A 149 17.76 23.19 4.16
CA ALA A 149 18.85 23.92 4.81
C ALA A 149 20.07 23.02 5.08
N LEU A 150 19.84 21.76 5.49
CA LEU A 150 20.92 20.80 5.71
C LEU A 150 21.68 20.47 4.42
N LEU A 151 20.97 20.32 3.30
CA LEU A 151 21.59 20.04 2.00
C LEU A 151 22.41 21.24 1.50
N GLU A 152 21.92 22.48 1.70
CA GLU A 152 22.70 23.69 1.40
C GLU A 152 23.98 23.76 2.24
N GLU A 153 23.92 23.40 3.52
CA GLU A 153 25.09 23.34 4.40
C GLU A 153 26.10 22.28 3.94
N ILE A 154 25.63 21.09 3.53
CA ILE A 154 26.48 20.04 2.97
C ILE A 154 27.20 20.53 1.71
N VAL A 155 26.48 21.21 0.81
CA VAL A 155 27.06 21.76 -0.43
C VAL A 155 28.14 22.80 -0.08
N ALA A 156 27.84 23.75 0.79
CA ALA A 156 28.77 24.82 1.18
C ALA A 156 30.06 24.30 1.83
N LEU A 157 29.97 23.21 2.60
CA LEU A 157 31.11 22.59 3.27
C LEU A 157 31.83 21.54 2.43
N SER A 158 31.34 21.27 1.22
CA SER A 158 31.93 20.25 0.34
C SER A 158 33.16 20.71 -0.43
N GLU A 159 33.65 21.95 -0.24
CA GLU A 159 34.83 22.49 -0.94
C GLU A 159 34.78 22.24 -2.47
N ASP A 160 33.67 22.64 -3.09
CA ASP A 160 33.37 22.46 -4.53
C ASP A 160 33.26 20.99 -5.00
N MET A 161 33.30 20.00 -4.11
CA MET A 161 33.07 18.60 -4.47
C MET A 161 31.62 18.31 -4.89
N ILE A 162 30.69 19.13 -4.42
CA ILE A 162 29.25 19.01 -4.74
C ILE A 162 28.77 20.35 -5.28
N ILE A 163 28.12 20.31 -6.46
CA ILE A 163 27.49 21.50 -7.06
C ILE A 163 26.11 21.74 -6.44
N ASN A 164 25.31 20.69 -6.29
CA ASN A 164 23.96 20.75 -5.74
C ASN A 164 23.48 19.37 -5.27
N ILE A 165 22.54 19.33 -4.34
CA ILE A 165 21.82 18.12 -3.93
C ILE A 165 20.32 18.39 -3.99
N ASP A 166 19.60 17.64 -4.83
CA ASP A 166 18.15 17.71 -4.96
C ASP A 166 17.48 16.45 -4.39
N LYS A 167 16.19 16.55 -4.07
CA LYS A 167 15.35 15.35 -3.88
C LYS A 167 15.24 14.56 -5.18
N LYS A 168 15.33 13.23 -5.09
CA LYS A 168 15.03 12.35 -6.22
C LYS A 168 13.53 12.12 -6.28
N TYR A 169 12.93 12.35 -7.44
CA TYR A 169 11.48 12.40 -7.61
C TYR A 169 10.90 13.48 -6.68
N HIS A 170 10.20 13.09 -5.62
CA HIS A 170 9.50 13.98 -4.70
C HIS A 170 9.81 13.71 -3.23
N SER A 171 10.81 12.88 -2.90
CA SER A 171 11.13 12.50 -1.53
C SER A 171 12.61 12.73 -1.21
N TYR A 172 12.89 13.26 -0.02
CA TYR A 172 14.24 13.40 0.52
C TYR A 172 14.83 12.09 1.05
N ARG A 173 14.05 11.00 1.10
CA ARG A 173 14.56 9.64 1.36
C ARG A 173 15.44 9.12 0.21
N SER A 174 15.45 9.81 -0.92
CA SER A 174 16.38 9.55 -2.01
C SER A 174 16.94 10.87 -2.49
N LEU A 175 18.26 10.96 -2.58
CA LEU A 175 18.96 12.19 -2.94
C LEU A 175 19.61 12.05 -4.31
N LEU A 176 19.74 13.19 -4.95
CA LEU A 176 20.33 13.34 -6.26
C LEU A 176 21.43 14.38 -6.20
N VAL A 177 22.66 13.93 -6.26
CA VAL A 177 23.86 14.77 -6.11
C VAL A 177 24.40 15.13 -7.49
N THR A 178 24.61 16.41 -7.71
CA THR A 178 25.28 16.95 -8.90
C THR A 178 26.74 17.23 -8.55
N VAL A 179 27.66 16.62 -9.30
CA VAL A 179 29.11 16.78 -9.09
C VAL A 179 29.77 17.48 -10.29
N PRO A 180 30.97 18.03 -10.11
CA PRO A 180 31.79 18.58 -11.20
C PRO A 180 31.99 17.62 -12.40
N LEU A 181 32.07 18.20 -13.60
CA LEU A 181 32.14 17.46 -14.87
C LEU A 181 33.49 16.74 -15.08
N ASP A 182 34.57 17.28 -14.55
CA ASP A 182 35.90 16.67 -14.54
C ASP A 182 35.86 15.25 -13.92
N VAL A 183 35.05 15.04 -12.88
CA VAL A 183 34.80 13.72 -12.28
C VAL A 183 34.30 12.72 -13.32
N LYS A 184 33.54 13.13 -14.34
CA LYS A 184 33.09 12.25 -15.43
C LYS A 184 34.25 11.70 -16.26
N TYR A 185 35.34 12.45 -16.40
CA TYR A 185 36.48 12.09 -17.23
C TYR A 185 37.60 11.39 -16.44
N GLU A 186 37.48 11.34 -15.12
CA GLU A 186 38.42 10.65 -14.24
C GLU A 186 38.49 9.13 -14.44
N ARG A 187 39.57 8.52 -13.94
CA ARG A 187 39.71 7.06 -13.90
C ARG A 187 38.68 6.44 -12.96
N ASN A 188 38.23 5.22 -13.25
CA ASN A 188 37.18 4.55 -12.48
C ASN A 188 37.45 4.44 -10.97
N ASN A 189 38.70 4.20 -10.57
CA ASN A 189 39.07 4.11 -9.15
C ASN A 189 38.97 5.47 -8.44
N VAL A 190 39.31 6.55 -9.15
CA VAL A 190 39.24 7.92 -8.63
C VAL A 190 37.78 8.35 -8.51
N LYS A 191 36.98 8.09 -9.57
CA LYS A 191 35.52 8.26 -9.55
C LYS A 191 34.88 7.56 -8.36
N LYS A 192 35.16 6.27 -8.18
CA LYS A 192 34.60 5.49 -7.08
C LYS A 192 34.95 6.11 -5.73
N LYS A 193 36.24 6.39 -5.48
CA LYS A 193 36.69 7.01 -4.23
C LYS A 193 35.96 8.34 -3.98
N TYR A 194 35.82 9.16 -5.02
CA TYR A 194 35.12 10.44 -4.95
C TYR A 194 33.63 10.29 -4.62
N MET A 195 32.93 9.36 -5.28
CA MET A 195 31.53 9.04 -4.99
C MET A 195 31.35 8.49 -3.57
N ASP A 196 32.26 7.62 -3.11
CA ASP A 196 32.24 7.06 -1.76
C ASP A 196 32.43 8.17 -0.71
N THR A 197 33.35 9.12 -0.94
CA THR A 197 33.58 10.27 -0.06
C THR A 197 32.35 11.17 0.04
N ILE A 198 31.74 11.54 -1.10
CA ILE A 198 30.51 12.34 -1.10
C ILE A 198 29.36 11.59 -0.44
N GLY A 199 29.23 10.29 -0.76
CA GLY A 199 28.24 9.42 -0.14
C GLY A 199 28.35 9.44 1.38
N PHE A 200 29.57 9.28 1.91
CA PHE A 200 29.83 9.35 3.35
C PHE A 200 29.50 10.73 3.93
N LEU A 201 29.92 11.83 3.30
CA LEU A 201 29.65 13.19 3.78
C LEU A 201 28.14 13.47 3.90
N VAL A 202 27.39 13.13 2.85
CA VAL A 202 25.93 13.31 2.82
C VAL A 202 25.28 12.41 3.87
N GLN A 203 25.69 11.14 3.97
CA GLN A 203 25.11 10.19 4.93
C GLN A 203 25.38 10.58 6.38
N ASP A 204 26.62 10.97 6.72
CA ASP A 204 27.00 11.33 8.08
C ASP A 204 26.21 12.55 8.59
N LYS A 205 26.08 13.57 7.74
CA LYS A 205 25.31 14.78 8.05
C LYS A 205 23.80 14.57 8.04
N THR A 206 23.28 13.73 7.15
CA THR A 206 21.82 13.44 7.11
C THR A 206 21.37 12.48 8.22
N ALA A 207 22.20 11.50 8.58
CA ALA A 207 21.86 10.51 9.60
C ALA A 207 21.77 11.13 11.01
N SER A 208 22.64 12.10 11.32
CA SER A 208 22.65 12.78 12.62
C SER A 208 21.48 13.76 12.81
N THR A 209 20.93 14.31 11.72
CA THR A 209 19.85 15.32 11.79
C THR A 209 18.45 14.73 11.63
N LEU A 210 18.26 13.61 10.91
CA LEU A 210 16.93 13.18 10.45
C LEU A 210 16.54 11.74 10.83
N TYR A 211 17.49 10.93 11.31
CA TYR A 211 17.25 9.52 11.63
C TYR A 211 17.88 9.16 12.98
N PRO A 212 17.31 9.61 14.12
CA PRO A 212 17.83 9.26 15.44
C PRO A 212 17.84 7.73 15.66
N ASN A 213 16.88 7.03 15.04
CA ASN A 213 16.79 5.58 14.97
C ASN A 213 17.25 5.14 13.57
N LYS A 214 18.55 4.89 13.40
CA LYS A 214 19.33 4.75 12.14
C LYS A 214 18.90 3.66 11.13
N GLU A 215 17.64 3.26 11.06
CA GLU A 215 17.20 2.11 10.26
C GLU A 215 17.18 2.38 8.75
N GLN A 216 17.03 3.65 8.32
CA GLN A 216 16.97 3.99 6.90
C GLN A 216 17.88 5.16 6.54
N ILE A 217 18.97 4.86 5.82
CA ILE A 217 19.89 5.85 5.26
C ILE A 217 19.39 6.23 3.86
N PRO A 218 19.41 7.52 3.48
CA PRO A 218 18.93 7.94 2.16
C PRO A 218 19.72 7.26 1.03
N TYR A 219 19.00 6.84 -0.01
CA TYR A 219 19.62 6.31 -1.22
C TYR A 219 20.15 7.47 -2.07
N ILE A 220 21.46 7.47 -2.37
CA ILE A 220 22.12 8.56 -3.08
C ILE A 220 22.36 8.16 -4.54
N THR A 221 21.96 9.05 -5.45
CA THR A 221 22.25 8.93 -6.88
C THR A 221 23.05 10.12 -7.38
N PHE A 222 23.96 9.89 -8.32
CA PHE A 222 24.89 10.92 -8.80
C PHE A 222 24.58 11.32 -10.24
N ARG A 223 24.73 12.62 -10.54
CA ARG A 223 24.69 13.21 -11.89
C ARG A 223 25.98 13.95 -12.18
N TYR A 224 26.54 13.67 -13.36
CA TYR A 224 27.81 14.26 -13.81
C TYR A 224 27.64 15.39 -14.84
N GLU A 225 26.41 15.63 -15.35
CA GLU A 225 26.19 16.41 -16.60
C GLU A 225 25.49 17.76 -16.39
N LYS A 226 25.09 18.12 -15.17
CA LYS A 226 24.48 19.42 -14.89
C LYS A 226 25.53 20.40 -14.37
N THR A 227 26.34 20.94 -15.27
CA THR A 227 27.25 22.05 -14.95
C THR A 227 26.56 23.41 -15.13
N ASN A 228 27.05 24.42 -14.40
CA ASN A 228 26.77 25.85 -14.62
C ASN A 228 27.41 26.38 -15.91
N GLU A 229 27.42 25.58 -16.98
CA GLU A 229 27.97 26.00 -18.26
C GLU A 229 26.88 26.65 -19.11
N PHE A 230 26.95 27.98 -19.24
CA PHE A 230 26.37 28.72 -20.35
C PHE A 230 27.14 28.39 -21.65
N LEU A 231 27.23 27.11 -22.02
CA LEU A 231 27.79 26.71 -23.31
C LEU A 231 26.73 26.97 -24.37
N GLY A 232 26.88 28.10 -25.06
CA GLY A 232 26.12 28.41 -26.27
C GLY A 232 26.14 27.19 -27.21
N ALA A 233 24.95 26.82 -27.69
CA ALA A 233 24.65 25.59 -28.43
C ALA A 233 25.47 25.36 -29.72
N THR A 234 26.45 26.21 -30.03
CA THR A 234 27.23 26.22 -31.27
C THR A 234 28.66 25.67 -31.14
N ASP A 235 29.27 25.61 -29.94
CA ASP A 235 30.68 25.18 -29.82
C ASP A 235 30.89 23.67 -29.62
N LEU A 236 29.85 22.91 -29.28
CA LEU A 236 29.93 21.45 -29.13
C LEU A 236 29.88 20.69 -30.46
N ILE A 237 29.47 21.34 -31.56
CA ILE A 237 29.36 20.69 -32.88
C ILE A 237 30.73 20.58 -33.59
N ASN A 238 31.70 21.44 -33.26
CA ASN A 238 32.97 21.52 -33.99
C ASN A 238 34.14 20.71 -33.40
N ARG A 239 34.01 20.10 -32.22
CA ARG A 239 35.08 19.24 -31.65
C ARG A 239 35.05 17.77 -32.09
N ARG A 240 34.09 17.37 -32.95
CA ARG A 240 34.04 16.02 -33.58
C ARG A 240 34.52 16.00 -35.04
N LYS A 241 35.62 16.71 -35.35
CA LYS A 241 36.39 16.46 -36.58
C LYS A 241 37.89 16.43 -36.25
N PHE A 242 38.35 15.29 -35.77
CA PHE A 242 39.75 14.92 -36.00
C PHE A 242 39.81 14.28 -37.39
N ILE A 243 40.34 15.03 -38.36
CA ILE A 243 40.86 14.43 -39.60
C ILE A 243 42.34 14.23 -39.36
N LEU A 244 42.77 12.97 -39.30
CA LEU A 244 44.18 12.58 -39.41
C LEU A 244 44.59 12.74 -40.87
N TYR A 245 45.56 13.61 -41.15
CA TYR A 245 46.39 13.50 -42.34
C TYR A 245 47.74 12.94 -41.90
N ASP A 246 48.07 11.77 -42.43
CA ASP A 246 49.37 11.13 -42.28
C ASP A 246 50.42 11.95 -43.03
N ASP A 247 51.50 12.27 -42.33
CA ASP A 247 52.69 12.91 -42.91
C ASP A 247 53.66 11.81 -43.35
N VAL A 248 53.32 11.05 -44.40
CA VAL A 248 54.25 10.14 -45.09
C VAL A 248 53.89 10.00 -46.57
N ASN A 249 54.48 10.86 -47.41
CA ASN A 249 55.23 10.51 -48.62
C ASN A 249 55.51 11.78 -49.47
N ASN A 250 56.80 12.18 -49.49
CA ASN A 250 57.51 12.97 -50.52
C ASN A 250 56.82 14.17 -51.18
#